data_AF-A0A7W1GZU1-F1
#
_entry.id   AF-A0A7W1GZU1-F1
#
_cell.length_a   1.000
_cell.length_b   1.000
_cell.length_c   1.000
_cell.angle_alpha   90.00
_cell.angle_beta   90.00
_cell.angle_gamma   90.00
#
_symmetry.space_group_name_H-M   'P 1'
#
loop_
_entity.id
_entity.type
_entity.pdbx_description
1 polymer ?
#
loop_
_entity_poly.entity_id
_entity_poly.type
_entity_poly.pdbx_seq_one_letter_code
_entity_poly.pdbx_strand_id
1 'polypeptide(L)'
;MMPRSAFALRVAAISLVLAAGAACDVDSTGNDDSEGSDGPQNQGPVLPARTDGDANLGREVFRFETFGNERFFTDALRLPAGMVAAAVTPRQLLALGVSIDIEAVPAAIRALLTSAPASVLDDPAMTIALINANSAVGLPIKDSNGDGVLDVTRGDKVGSSCALCHSPAAEGAVFSVPGGGSIGRRQDGLATHNLNFGRLIATATNSRALYPLLQLALAANGGNTLGRAPTGLTENSTEAEVDAYLSNPQFYPVGMFDDTFDGNGDPMHNMPLFEQDLAGPFGSEGAIARLDNFGNLVYTGLFDPTTLTTPGGRAFLMKLGGAAGIEIADDYVKVLAATGVTGYPYVIAAPSAAAGTEDAPLGIRVDDTKLFAMNAFLAQLPAPAGTGGSDRGRQLFRTTNCTSC
;
A
#
# COMPACT_ATOMS: atom_id res chain seq x y z
N MET A 1 46.32 -23.41 -29.01
CA MET A 1 46.66 -21.97 -28.95
C MET A 1 45.94 -21.29 -30.11
N MET A 2 44.72 -20.82 -29.88
CA MET A 2 43.91 -19.91 -30.73
C MET A 2 42.66 -19.53 -29.90
N PRO A 3 42.06 -18.35 -30.13
CA PRO A 3 41.69 -17.44 -29.04
C PRO A 3 40.19 -17.46 -28.67
N ARG A 4 39.92 -16.96 -27.45
CA ARG A 4 38.61 -16.64 -26.90
C ARG A 4 38.02 -15.42 -27.63
N SER A 5 36.84 -15.57 -28.22
CA SER A 5 36.00 -14.47 -28.72
C SER A 5 34.93 -14.14 -27.69
N ALA A 6 35.00 -12.92 -27.15
CA ALA A 6 33.99 -12.33 -26.28
C ALA A 6 32.79 -11.87 -27.14
N PHE A 7 31.60 -12.37 -26.82
CA PHE A 7 30.34 -11.86 -27.35
C PHE A 7 29.88 -10.71 -26.46
N ALA A 8 29.94 -9.49 -26.98
CA ALA A 8 29.41 -8.31 -26.31
C ALA A 8 27.87 -8.30 -26.44
N LEU A 9 27.18 -8.51 -25.32
CA LEU A 9 25.73 -8.36 -25.22
C LEU A 9 25.41 -6.85 -25.17
N ARG A 10 24.78 -6.32 -26.22
CA ARG A 10 24.23 -4.96 -26.23
C ARG A 10 22.89 -4.97 -25.49
N VAL A 11 22.89 -4.55 -24.22
CA VAL A 11 21.68 -4.18 -23.50
C VAL A 11 21.36 -2.74 -23.88
N ALA A 12 20.22 -2.51 -24.54
CA ALA A 12 19.69 -1.17 -24.76
C ALA A 12 18.82 -0.81 -23.55
N ALA A 13 19.37 -0.05 -22.61
CA ALA A 13 18.57 0.64 -21.60
C ALA A 13 17.90 1.84 -22.28
N ILE A 14 16.57 1.85 -22.37
CA ILE A 14 15.81 3.02 -22.83
C ILE A 14 15.44 3.82 -21.57
N SER A 15 16.30 4.77 -21.21
CA SER A 15 15.95 5.85 -20.29
C SER A 15 15.32 6.98 -21.10
N LEU A 16 14.05 7.28 -20.83
CA LEU A 16 13.38 8.44 -21.42
C LEU A 16 13.85 9.70 -20.67
N VAL A 17 14.92 10.33 -21.16
CA VAL A 17 15.38 11.63 -20.68
C VAL A 17 14.66 12.73 -21.46
N LEU A 18 13.79 13.50 -20.80
CA LEU A 18 13.39 14.82 -21.30
C LEU A 18 14.59 15.77 -21.13
N ALA A 19 15.24 16.13 -22.23
CA ALA A 19 16.31 17.12 -22.23
C ALA A 19 15.73 18.53 -22.05
N ALA A 20 15.78 19.08 -20.83
CA ALA A 20 15.74 20.52 -20.60
C ALA A 20 17.19 21.02 -20.58
N GLY A 21 17.61 21.74 -21.63
CA GLY A 21 18.92 22.35 -21.67
C GLY A 21 18.96 23.59 -20.75
N ALA A 22 19.69 23.49 -19.64
CA ALA A 22 20.13 24.64 -18.87
C ALA A 22 21.67 24.71 -18.98
N ALA A 23 22.17 25.80 -19.57
CA ALA A 23 23.59 26.09 -19.60
C ALA A 23 24.03 26.54 -18.20
N CYS A 24 25.04 25.87 -17.63
CA CYS A 24 25.69 26.30 -16.40
C CYS A 24 26.76 27.34 -16.74
N ASP A 25 26.49 28.62 -16.50
CA ASP A 25 27.53 29.63 -16.32
C ASP A 25 27.82 29.74 -14.82
N VAL A 26 29.07 29.46 -14.43
CA VAL A 26 29.54 29.59 -13.05
C VAL A 26 30.43 30.83 -13.01
N ASP A 27 29.89 31.94 -12.51
CA ASP A 27 30.69 33.13 -12.17
C ASP A 27 30.73 33.25 -10.64
N SER A 28 31.92 33.03 -10.07
CA SER A 28 32.13 32.91 -8.63
C SER A 28 32.78 34.18 -8.08
N THR A 29 31.99 35.18 -7.69
CA THR A 29 32.41 36.20 -6.70
C THR A 29 31.19 36.79 -6.00
N GLY A 30 31.04 36.57 -4.69
CA GLY A 30 30.05 37.29 -3.88
C GLY A 30 29.77 36.64 -2.54
N ASN A 31 30.31 37.23 -1.48
CA ASN A 31 30.04 36.90 -0.09
C ASN A 31 28.72 37.57 0.31
N ASP A 32 27.64 36.82 0.47
CA ASP A 32 26.36 37.33 0.99
C ASP A 32 25.66 36.29 1.87
N ASP A 33 25.19 36.76 3.02
CA ASP A 33 24.30 36.10 3.98
C ASP A 33 22.92 35.84 3.35
N SER A 34 22.88 34.98 2.32
CA SER A 34 21.62 34.58 1.68
C SER A 34 20.99 33.40 2.43
N GLU A 35 19.74 33.60 2.85
CA GLU A 35 18.82 32.51 3.15
C GLU A 35 18.87 31.54 1.97
N GLY A 36 19.45 30.36 2.19
CA GLY A 36 19.94 29.47 1.14
C GLY A 36 18.93 29.20 0.03
N SER A 37 19.22 29.73 -1.15
CA SER A 37 18.59 29.41 -2.44
C SER A 37 19.19 28.12 -3.02
N ASP A 38 19.36 27.07 -2.21
CA ASP A 38 19.99 25.81 -2.64
C ASP A 38 18.97 24.84 -3.30
N GLY A 39 17.84 25.35 -3.78
CA GLY A 39 16.81 24.58 -4.48
C GLY A 39 16.63 25.06 -5.92
N PRO A 40 16.02 24.25 -6.81
CA PRO A 40 15.70 24.71 -8.16
C PRO A 40 14.85 25.99 -8.09
N GLN A 41 15.19 26.99 -8.91
CA GLN A 41 14.44 28.26 -8.99
C GLN A 41 12.95 28.04 -9.31
N ASN A 42 12.65 26.93 -9.98
CA ASN A 42 11.30 26.46 -10.23
C ASN A 42 11.01 25.24 -9.33
N GLN A 43 10.21 25.45 -8.28
CA GLN A 43 9.73 24.36 -7.42
C GLN A 43 8.48 23.66 -7.96
N GLY A 44 8.13 23.91 -9.22
CA GLY A 44 6.90 23.41 -9.83
C GLY A 44 5.66 24.22 -9.42
N PRO A 45 4.47 23.78 -9.86
CA PRO A 45 3.23 24.41 -9.43
C PRO A 45 3.01 24.20 -7.93
N VAL A 46 2.58 25.25 -7.23
CA VAL A 46 2.05 25.09 -5.87
C VAL A 46 0.76 24.29 -5.96
N LEU A 47 0.76 23.09 -5.42
CA LEU A 47 -0.42 22.24 -5.31
C LEU A 47 -0.98 22.42 -3.89
N PRO A 48 -1.98 23.29 -3.69
CA PRO A 48 -2.47 23.56 -2.35
C PRO A 48 -3.06 22.29 -1.74
N ALA A 49 -2.74 22.04 -0.48
CA ALA A 49 -3.39 21.00 0.30
C ALA A 49 -4.91 21.20 0.27
N ARG A 50 -5.64 20.12 -0.03
CA ARG A 50 -7.10 20.08 0.02
C ARG A 50 -7.55 20.09 1.48
N THR A 51 -7.94 21.26 1.98
CA THR A 51 -8.43 21.47 3.36
C THR A 51 -9.92 21.79 3.42
N ASP A 52 -10.61 21.74 2.27
CA ASP A 52 -12.02 22.08 2.08
C ASP A 52 -13.00 20.93 2.41
N GLY A 53 -12.49 19.73 2.73
CA GLY A 53 -13.29 18.57 3.16
C GLY A 53 -13.58 18.53 4.67
N ASP A 54 -14.57 17.71 5.06
CA ASP A 54 -14.85 17.42 6.48
C ASP A 54 -13.82 16.43 7.05
N ALA A 55 -12.90 16.92 7.88
CA ALA A 55 -11.86 16.10 8.47
C ALA A 55 -12.37 14.99 9.42
N ASN A 56 -13.56 15.12 10.00
CA ASN A 56 -14.13 14.02 10.79
C ASN A 56 -14.56 12.88 9.89
N LEU A 57 -15.25 13.17 8.78
CA LEU A 57 -15.53 12.18 7.75
C LEU A 57 -14.21 11.62 7.18
N GLY A 58 -13.20 12.47 6.98
CA GLY A 58 -11.89 12.07 6.48
C GLY A 58 -11.20 11.04 7.37
N ARG A 59 -11.29 11.20 8.68
CA ARG A 59 -10.80 10.22 9.65
C ARG A 59 -11.55 8.89 9.53
N GLU A 60 -12.87 8.92 9.36
CA GLU A 60 -13.65 7.68 9.16
C GLU A 60 -13.30 7.01 7.82
N VAL A 61 -13.08 7.79 6.76
CA VAL A 61 -12.64 7.27 5.46
C VAL A 61 -11.28 6.59 5.58
N PHE A 62 -10.31 7.29 6.15
CA PHE A 62 -8.96 6.78 6.36
C PHE A 62 -8.93 5.48 7.19
N ARG A 63 -9.77 5.39 8.23
CA ARG A 63 -9.79 4.26 9.17
C ARG A 63 -10.63 3.07 8.71
N PHE A 64 -11.70 3.30 7.96
CA PHE A 64 -12.74 2.30 7.78
C PHE A 64 -13.34 2.23 6.37
N GLU A 65 -13.14 3.22 5.50
CA GLU A 65 -13.69 3.15 4.15
C GLU A 65 -12.93 2.11 3.32
N THR A 66 -13.71 1.33 2.57
CA THR A 66 -13.22 0.25 1.72
C THR A 66 -13.60 0.47 0.26
N PHE A 67 -14.58 1.33 -0.02
CA PHE A 67 -15.18 1.49 -1.34
C PHE A 67 -15.52 0.14 -1.99
N GLY A 68 -16.00 -0.85 -1.24
CA GLY A 68 -16.33 -2.18 -1.77
C GLY A 68 -15.18 -3.20 -1.80
N ASN A 69 -13.93 -2.79 -1.49
CA ASN A 69 -12.79 -3.71 -1.48
C ASN A 69 -12.91 -4.83 -0.42
N GLU A 70 -13.84 -4.74 0.54
CA GLU A 70 -14.15 -5.84 1.45
C GLU A 70 -14.54 -7.12 0.73
N ARG A 71 -15.12 -7.01 -0.47
CA ARG A 71 -15.38 -8.18 -1.31
C ARG A 71 -14.10 -8.71 -1.96
N PHE A 72 -13.14 -7.85 -2.32
CA PHE A 72 -11.83 -8.31 -2.78
C PHE A 72 -11.11 -9.10 -1.67
N PHE A 73 -10.92 -8.49 -0.49
CA PHE A 73 -10.20 -9.12 0.62
C PHE A 73 -10.92 -10.36 1.19
N THR A 74 -12.25 -10.40 1.18
CA THR A 74 -13.04 -11.53 1.71
C THR A 74 -13.38 -12.60 0.68
N ASP A 75 -13.84 -12.24 -0.52
CA ASP A 75 -14.34 -13.20 -1.50
C ASP A 75 -13.23 -13.67 -2.47
N ALA A 76 -12.43 -12.72 -2.97
CA ALA A 76 -11.36 -13.03 -3.92
C ALA A 76 -10.12 -13.55 -3.21
N LEU A 77 -9.54 -12.75 -2.31
CA LEU A 77 -8.34 -13.10 -1.56
C LEU A 77 -8.61 -14.15 -0.49
N ARG A 78 -9.82 -14.13 0.12
CA ARG A 78 -10.24 -15.05 1.19
C ARG A 78 -9.39 -14.96 2.45
N LEU A 79 -9.01 -13.73 2.81
CA LEU A 79 -8.17 -13.45 3.96
C LEU A 79 -8.80 -13.89 5.30
N PRO A 80 -10.04 -13.49 5.65
CA PRO A 80 -10.65 -13.92 6.91
C PRO A 80 -10.81 -15.44 7.01
N ALA A 81 -11.23 -16.09 5.91
CA ALA A 81 -11.38 -17.55 5.86
C ALA A 81 -10.04 -18.26 6.06
N GLY A 82 -8.95 -17.72 5.50
CA GLY A 82 -7.60 -18.26 5.72
C GLY A 82 -7.10 -18.07 7.15
N MET A 83 -7.35 -16.91 7.76
CA MET A 83 -7.03 -16.68 9.18
C MET A 83 -7.78 -17.65 10.10
N VAL A 84 -9.07 -17.93 9.81
CA VAL A 84 -9.87 -18.93 10.54
C VAL A 84 -9.29 -20.33 10.34
N ALA A 85 -9.01 -20.72 9.09
CA ALA A 85 -8.49 -22.05 8.77
C ALA A 85 -7.11 -22.31 9.41
N ALA A 86 -6.25 -21.29 9.47
CA ALA A 86 -4.95 -21.34 10.10
C ALA A 86 -4.99 -21.14 11.63
N ALA A 87 -6.18 -20.92 12.21
CA ALA A 87 -6.38 -20.64 13.63
C ALA A 87 -5.48 -19.51 14.15
N VAL A 88 -5.39 -18.41 13.39
CA VAL A 88 -4.54 -17.26 13.73
C VAL A 88 -4.99 -16.67 15.07
N THR A 89 -4.10 -16.63 16.07
CA THR A 89 -4.34 -15.98 17.37
C THR A 89 -4.03 -14.48 17.32
N PRO A 90 -4.52 -13.66 18.28
CA PRO A 90 -4.15 -12.24 18.32
C PRO A 90 -2.65 -12.02 18.44
N ARG A 91 -1.92 -12.88 19.16
CA ARG A 91 -0.45 -12.83 19.22
C ARG A 91 0.19 -13.04 17.84
N GLN A 92 -0.33 -13.99 17.06
CA GLN A 92 0.16 -14.23 15.70
C GLN A 92 -0.20 -13.08 14.76
N LEU A 93 -1.40 -12.52 14.86
CA LEU A 93 -1.80 -11.34 14.09
C LEU A 93 -0.89 -10.12 14.39
N LEU A 94 -0.58 -9.88 15.67
CA LEU A 94 0.39 -8.88 16.08
C LEU A 94 1.80 -9.19 15.56
N ALA A 95 2.22 -10.46 15.52
CA ALA A 95 3.51 -10.84 14.94
C ALA A 95 3.59 -10.61 13.41
N LEU A 96 2.44 -10.50 12.73
CA LEU A 96 2.35 -10.04 11.33
C LEU A 96 2.36 -8.52 11.21
N GLY A 97 2.44 -7.78 12.32
CA GLY A 97 2.49 -6.32 12.34
C GLY A 97 1.13 -5.63 12.32
N VAL A 98 0.02 -6.38 12.28
CA VAL A 98 -1.33 -5.81 12.39
C VAL A 98 -1.57 -5.39 13.84
N SER A 99 -1.77 -4.09 14.04
CA SER A 99 -2.01 -3.49 15.35
C SER A 99 -3.48 -3.62 15.79
N ILE A 100 -3.72 -3.55 17.09
CA ILE A 100 -5.07 -3.55 17.67
C ILE A 100 -5.32 -2.20 18.37
N ASP A 101 -6.40 -1.51 17.98
CA ASP A 101 -6.86 -0.29 18.64
C ASP A 101 -7.56 -0.61 19.96
N ILE A 102 -6.89 -0.33 21.08
CA ILE A 102 -7.41 -0.58 22.43
C ILE A 102 -8.71 0.18 22.72
N GLU A 103 -8.97 1.30 22.05
CA GLU A 103 -10.19 2.10 22.26
C GLU A 103 -11.42 1.40 21.66
N ALA A 104 -11.23 0.64 20.58
CA ALA A 104 -12.27 -0.17 19.95
C ALA A 104 -12.44 -1.56 20.60
N VAL A 105 -11.47 -2.03 21.40
CA VAL A 105 -11.58 -3.33 22.08
C VAL A 105 -12.73 -3.31 23.11
N PRO A 106 -13.67 -4.28 23.08
CA PRO A 106 -14.75 -4.40 24.05
C PRO A 106 -14.24 -4.43 25.50
N ALA A 107 -14.96 -3.78 26.42
CA ALA A 107 -14.53 -3.63 27.81
C ALA A 107 -14.22 -4.97 28.51
N ALA A 108 -14.98 -6.03 28.21
CA ALA A 108 -14.73 -7.37 28.73
C ALA A 108 -13.38 -7.95 28.26
N ILE A 109 -13.04 -7.78 26.97
CA ILE A 109 -11.77 -8.23 26.42
C ILE A 109 -10.61 -7.40 27.00
N ARG A 110 -10.79 -6.08 27.19
CA ARG A 110 -9.77 -5.24 27.87
C ARG A 110 -9.48 -5.67 29.30
N ALA A 111 -10.52 -6.06 30.05
CA ALA A 111 -10.34 -6.60 31.39
C ALA A 111 -9.53 -7.91 31.37
N LEU A 112 -9.78 -8.79 30.39
CA LEU A 112 -9.02 -10.03 30.21
C LEU A 112 -7.57 -9.77 29.78
N LEU A 113 -7.32 -8.79 28.92
CA LEU A 113 -5.95 -8.37 28.55
C LEU A 113 -5.11 -7.95 29.77
N THR A 114 -5.74 -7.52 30.86
CA THR A 114 -5.05 -7.17 32.12
C THR A 114 -4.95 -8.37 33.08
N SER A 115 -6.04 -9.11 33.25
CA SER A 115 -6.18 -10.14 34.29
C SER A 115 -5.72 -11.55 33.86
N ALA A 116 -5.88 -11.88 32.58
CA ALA A 116 -5.50 -13.16 32.00
C ALA A 116 -5.09 -13.00 30.53
N PRO A 117 -4.00 -12.26 30.21
CA PRO A 117 -3.65 -11.92 28.83
C PRO A 117 -3.58 -13.11 27.88
N ALA A 118 -3.10 -14.28 28.34
CA ALA A 118 -3.02 -15.49 27.53
C ALA A 118 -4.38 -15.99 27.01
N SER A 119 -5.48 -15.79 27.76
CA SER A 119 -6.83 -16.18 27.30
C SER A 119 -7.34 -15.30 26.15
N VAL A 120 -6.73 -14.12 25.95
CA VAL A 120 -6.99 -13.28 24.78
C VAL A 120 -5.96 -13.56 23.69
N LEU A 121 -4.68 -13.52 24.03
CA LEU A 121 -3.59 -13.50 23.05
C LEU A 121 -3.36 -14.84 22.35
N ASP A 122 -3.72 -15.95 22.99
CA ASP A 122 -3.43 -17.30 22.49
C ASP A 122 -4.69 -18.07 22.07
N ASP A 123 -5.86 -17.42 22.08
CA ASP A 123 -7.13 -17.99 21.62
C ASP A 123 -7.48 -17.47 20.21
N PRO A 124 -7.54 -18.34 19.18
CA PRO A 124 -7.94 -17.96 17.83
C PRO A 124 -9.32 -17.29 17.75
N ALA A 125 -10.27 -17.65 18.63
CA ALA A 125 -11.59 -17.05 18.66
C ALA A 125 -11.53 -15.54 18.97
N MET A 126 -10.51 -15.11 19.71
CA MET A 126 -10.31 -13.70 20.06
C MET A 126 -9.85 -12.87 18.87
N THR A 127 -9.19 -13.47 17.87
CA THR A 127 -8.88 -12.77 16.61
C THR A 127 -10.16 -12.34 15.91
N ILE A 128 -11.13 -13.25 15.80
CA ILE A 128 -12.43 -12.97 15.18
C ILE A 128 -13.21 -11.96 16.02
N ALA A 129 -13.21 -12.09 17.35
CA ALA A 129 -13.85 -11.12 18.23
C ALA A 129 -13.27 -9.70 18.07
N LEU A 130 -11.95 -9.57 17.90
CA LEU A 130 -11.27 -8.29 17.70
C LEU A 130 -11.58 -7.68 16.32
N ILE A 131 -11.66 -8.51 15.27
CA ILE A 131 -12.07 -8.06 13.92
C ILE A 131 -13.54 -7.61 13.93
N ASN A 132 -14.45 -8.40 14.51
CA ASN A 132 -15.87 -8.06 14.63
C ASN A 132 -16.10 -6.75 15.42
N ALA A 133 -15.18 -6.43 16.35
CA ALA A 133 -15.19 -5.17 17.08
C ALA A 133 -14.57 -3.98 16.31
N ASN A 134 -14.16 -4.17 15.05
CA ASN A 134 -13.41 -3.17 14.26
C ASN A 134 -12.14 -2.67 14.98
N SER A 135 -11.51 -3.54 15.80
CA SER A 135 -10.31 -3.19 16.56
C SER A 135 -9.01 -3.59 15.88
N ALA A 136 -9.04 -4.52 14.92
CA ALA A 136 -7.91 -4.83 14.07
C ALA A 136 -7.65 -3.67 13.10
N VAL A 137 -6.59 -2.91 13.32
CA VAL A 137 -6.35 -1.65 12.62
C VAL A 137 -6.12 -1.90 11.13
N GLY A 138 -6.90 -1.21 10.31
CA GLY A 138 -6.79 -1.31 8.86
C GLY A 138 -7.55 -2.46 8.21
N LEU A 139 -8.19 -3.35 9.00
CA LEU A 139 -9.02 -4.45 8.52
C LEU A 139 -10.51 -4.22 8.86
N PRO A 140 -11.15 -3.20 8.28
CA PRO A 140 -12.53 -2.86 8.61
C PRO A 140 -13.50 -3.97 8.19
N ILE A 141 -14.41 -4.33 9.09
CA ILE A 141 -15.57 -5.18 8.80
C ILE A 141 -16.77 -4.33 8.38
N LYS A 142 -17.54 -4.81 7.40
CA LYS A 142 -18.78 -4.21 6.89
C LYS A 142 -19.95 -5.17 7.09
N ASP A 143 -21.07 -4.64 7.59
CA ASP A 143 -22.37 -5.31 7.64
C ASP A 143 -22.86 -5.56 6.20
N SER A 144 -22.42 -6.68 5.63
CA SER A 144 -22.60 -7.04 4.23
C SER A 144 -23.85 -7.88 4.01
N ASN A 145 -24.39 -8.46 5.09
CA ASN A 145 -25.63 -9.21 5.07
C ASN A 145 -26.86 -8.34 5.46
N GLY A 146 -26.64 -7.15 6.01
CA GLY A 146 -27.68 -6.17 6.37
C GLY A 146 -28.46 -6.52 7.63
N ASP A 147 -27.91 -7.37 8.51
CA ASP A 147 -28.58 -7.80 9.74
C ASP A 147 -28.30 -6.90 10.96
N GLY A 148 -27.43 -5.89 10.79
CA GLY A 148 -27.08 -4.92 11.82
C GLY A 148 -26.07 -5.42 12.84
N VAL A 149 -25.50 -6.61 12.68
CA VAL A 149 -24.55 -7.23 13.61
C VAL A 149 -23.27 -7.64 12.87
N LEU A 150 -22.18 -6.93 13.16
CA LEU A 150 -20.86 -7.22 12.62
C LEU A 150 -20.34 -8.60 13.04
N ASP A 151 -20.30 -9.55 12.10
CA ASP A 151 -19.78 -10.89 12.32
C ASP A 151 -19.26 -11.57 11.04
N VAL A 152 -17.92 -11.70 10.90
CA VAL A 152 -17.30 -12.35 9.72
C VAL A 152 -17.79 -13.78 9.51
N THR A 153 -18.22 -14.46 10.58
CA THR A 153 -18.67 -15.85 10.53
C THR A 153 -20.11 -15.99 10.02
N ARG A 154 -20.83 -14.86 9.90
CA ARG A 154 -22.24 -14.78 9.47
C ARG A 154 -22.43 -14.08 8.14
N GLY A 155 -21.36 -13.95 7.35
CA GLY A 155 -21.42 -13.43 5.98
C GLY A 155 -21.01 -11.96 5.84
N ASP A 156 -20.58 -11.32 6.92
CA ASP A 156 -19.93 -10.02 6.82
C ASP A 156 -18.52 -10.12 6.28
N LYS A 157 -18.09 -9.02 5.67
CA LYS A 157 -16.86 -8.96 4.89
C LYS A 157 -15.89 -7.99 5.52
N VAL A 158 -14.62 -8.35 5.46
CA VAL A 158 -13.48 -7.56 5.91
C VAL A 158 -12.74 -7.03 4.68
N GLY A 159 -12.46 -5.74 4.68
CA GLY A 159 -11.64 -5.07 3.66
C GLY A 159 -10.28 -4.63 4.20
N SER A 160 -9.64 -3.79 3.42
CA SER A 160 -8.47 -3.02 3.83
C SER A 160 -8.76 -1.52 3.70
N SER A 161 -8.12 -0.73 4.56
CA SER A 161 -8.15 0.73 4.53
C SER A 161 -6.74 1.29 4.70
N CYS A 162 -6.56 2.59 4.48
CA CYS A 162 -5.27 3.27 4.65
C CYS A 162 -4.64 3.03 6.03
N ALA A 163 -5.44 2.87 7.07
CA ALA A 163 -4.95 2.64 8.42
C ALA A 163 -4.09 1.36 8.58
N LEU A 164 -4.20 0.37 7.69
CA LEU A 164 -3.37 -0.85 7.77
C LEU A 164 -1.88 -0.50 7.67
N CYS A 165 -1.53 0.31 6.69
CA CYS A 165 -0.15 0.72 6.42
C CYS A 165 0.25 2.00 7.16
N HIS A 166 -0.72 2.81 7.59
CA HIS A 166 -0.49 4.19 8.06
C HIS A 166 -1.04 4.47 9.47
N SER A 167 -1.23 3.47 10.33
CA SER A 167 -1.75 3.69 11.70
C SER A 167 -1.26 2.65 12.72
N PRO A 168 0.02 2.67 13.12
CA PRO A 168 0.48 1.84 14.22
C PRO A 168 -0.27 2.19 15.51
N ALA A 169 -0.59 1.18 16.32
CA ALA A 169 -1.28 1.36 17.60
C ALA A 169 -0.35 1.17 18.80
N ALA A 170 0.68 2.01 18.90
CA ALA A 170 1.76 1.87 19.89
C ALA A 170 1.65 2.83 21.08
N GLU A 171 0.85 3.89 20.98
CA GLU A 171 0.72 4.88 22.06
C GLU A 171 0.01 4.26 23.27
N GLY A 172 0.68 4.25 24.42
CA GLY A 172 0.15 3.63 25.64
C GLY A 172 -0.08 2.13 25.50
N ALA A 173 0.71 1.45 24.66
CA ALA A 173 0.53 0.03 24.39
C ALA A 173 0.54 -0.82 25.67
N VAL A 174 -0.48 -1.68 25.82
CA VAL A 174 -0.59 -2.63 26.92
C VAL A 174 0.08 -3.97 26.60
N PHE A 175 0.34 -4.22 25.31
CA PHE A 175 1.05 -5.39 24.82
C PHE A 175 1.69 -5.08 23.47
N SER A 176 2.91 -5.58 23.23
CA SER A 176 3.63 -5.42 21.98
C SER A 176 4.39 -6.70 21.63
N VAL A 177 4.42 -7.05 20.34
CA VAL A 177 5.29 -8.12 19.83
C VAL A 177 6.58 -7.48 19.28
N PRO A 178 7.78 -7.92 19.72
CA PRO A 178 9.03 -7.42 19.16
C PRO A 178 9.09 -7.59 17.63
N GLY A 179 9.35 -6.50 16.91
CA GLY A 179 9.35 -6.51 15.44
C GLY A 179 7.97 -6.69 14.79
N GLY A 180 6.89 -6.60 15.57
CA GLY A 180 5.51 -6.69 15.11
C GLY A 180 4.68 -5.49 15.55
N GLY A 181 3.37 -5.69 15.66
CA GLY A 181 2.39 -4.72 16.09
C GLY A 181 2.20 -4.69 17.60
N SER A 182 1.27 -3.85 18.02
CA SER A 182 0.93 -3.61 19.43
C SER A 182 -0.57 -3.41 19.63
N ILE A 183 -1.00 -3.62 20.87
CA ILE A 183 -2.34 -3.27 21.36
C ILE A 183 -2.23 -1.95 22.13
N GLY A 184 -2.74 -0.87 21.55
CA GLY A 184 -2.60 0.50 22.08
C GLY A 184 -3.52 1.48 21.38
N ARG A 185 -3.34 2.78 21.63
CA ARG A 185 -4.07 3.83 20.89
C ARG A 185 -3.44 4.03 19.52
N ARG A 186 -4.29 4.22 18.50
CA ARG A 186 -3.87 4.48 17.11
C ARG A 186 -3.16 5.82 16.99
N GLN A 187 -2.13 5.83 16.15
CA GLN A 187 -1.43 7.04 15.71
C GLN A 187 -1.58 7.14 14.19
N ASP A 188 -2.66 7.77 13.76
CA ASP A 188 -2.97 7.91 12.33
C ASP A 188 -1.90 8.76 11.63
N GLY A 189 -1.55 8.39 10.39
CA GLY A 189 -0.55 9.07 9.57
C GLY A 189 0.87 8.57 9.77
N LEU A 190 1.17 7.78 10.81
CA LEU A 190 2.50 7.19 10.99
C LEU A 190 2.63 5.91 10.18
N ALA A 191 3.81 5.66 9.62
CA ALA A 191 4.08 4.41 8.90
C ALA A 191 4.07 3.20 9.84
N THR A 192 3.34 2.15 9.48
CA THR A 192 3.39 0.85 10.15
C THR A 192 4.61 0.07 9.66
N HIS A 193 5.81 0.47 10.12
CA HIS A 193 7.10 -0.11 9.72
C HIS A 193 7.24 -1.62 9.95
N ASN A 194 6.48 -2.16 10.90
CA ASN A 194 6.56 -3.58 11.27
C ASN A 194 5.49 -4.43 10.57
N LEU A 195 4.66 -3.85 9.70
CA LEU A 195 3.64 -4.61 8.96
C LEU A 195 4.31 -5.61 8.03
N ASN A 196 4.11 -6.90 8.27
CA ASN A 196 4.50 -7.95 7.35
C ASN A 196 3.35 -8.23 6.38
N PHE A 197 3.14 -7.32 5.42
CA PHE A 197 2.02 -7.41 4.48
C PHE A 197 2.07 -8.72 3.69
N GLY A 198 3.24 -9.11 3.17
CA GLY A 198 3.42 -10.38 2.46
C GLY A 198 2.94 -11.59 3.27
N ARG A 199 3.44 -11.77 4.50
CA ARG A 199 2.97 -12.89 5.36
C ARG A 199 1.53 -12.77 5.79
N LEU A 200 0.99 -11.56 5.96
CA LEU A 200 -0.42 -11.36 6.23
C LEU A 200 -1.26 -11.91 5.07
N ILE A 201 -0.90 -11.59 3.84
CA ILE A 201 -1.62 -12.09 2.67
C ILE A 201 -1.41 -13.58 2.45
N ALA A 202 -0.24 -14.12 2.76
CA ALA A 202 0.01 -15.57 2.75
C ALA A 202 -0.80 -16.35 3.82
N THR A 203 -1.52 -15.67 4.73
CA THR A 203 -2.52 -16.34 5.57
C THR A 203 -3.85 -16.58 4.88
N ALA A 204 -4.10 -15.92 3.75
CA ALA A 204 -5.31 -16.09 2.96
C ALA A 204 -5.32 -17.45 2.24
N THR A 205 -6.48 -17.88 1.75
CA THR A 205 -6.60 -19.15 0.99
C THR A 205 -6.56 -18.96 -0.54
N ASN A 206 -6.35 -17.73 -0.99
CA ASN A 206 -6.19 -17.39 -2.40
C ASN A 206 -5.29 -16.15 -2.60
N SER A 207 -4.07 -16.17 -2.05
CA SER A 207 -3.03 -15.16 -2.20
C SER A 207 -2.69 -14.87 -3.67
N ARG A 208 -2.94 -15.84 -4.57
CA ARG A 208 -2.89 -15.66 -6.03
C ARG A 208 -3.79 -14.53 -6.54
N ALA A 209 -4.83 -14.13 -5.81
CA ALA A 209 -5.68 -12.99 -6.18
C ALA A 209 -4.91 -11.65 -6.24
N LEU A 210 -3.71 -11.55 -5.64
CA LEU A 210 -2.83 -10.38 -5.75
C LEU A 210 -1.92 -10.38 -7.00
N TYR A 211 -2.05 -11.36 -7.91
CA TYR A 211 -1.13 -11.58 -9.04
C TYR A 211 -0.54 -10.32 -9.72
N PRO A 212 -1.30 -9.26 -10.08
CA PRO A 212 -0.74 -8.09 -10.74
C PRO A 212 0.28 -7.29 -9.90
N LEU A 213 0.23 -7.44 -8.57
CA LEU A 213 1.08 -6.75 -7.58
C LEU A 213 2.26 -7.62 -7.11
N LEU A 214 2.56 -8.71 -7.82
CA LEU A 214 3.64 -9.63 -7.49
C LEU A 214 4.80 -9.50 -8.47
N GLN A 215 5.95 -10.10 -8.13
CA GLN A 215 7.04 -10.27 -9.07
C GLN A 215 6.68 -11.33 -10.12
N LEU A 216 6.56 -10.93 -11.39
CA LEU A 216 6.13 -11.78 -12.48
C LEU A 216 7.28 -12.13 -13.44
N ALA A 217 7.13 -13.25 -14.14
CA ALA A 217 7.95 -13.66 -15.27
C ALA A 217 7.05 -13.75 -16.51
N LEU A 218 7.01 -12.66 -17.28
CA LEU A 218 6.12 -12.48 -18.42
C LEU A 218 6.79 -12.93 -19.72
N ALA A 219 6.05 -13.59 -20.61
CA ALA A 219 6.51 -14.00 -21.94
C ALA A 219 6.85 -12.80 -22.83
N ALA A 220 6.13 -11.69 -22.73
CA ALA A 220 6.42 -10.43 -23.42
C ALA A 220 7.79 -9.86 -23.03
N ASN A 221 8.28 -10.19 -21.83
CA ASN A 221 9.60 -9.82 -21.34
C ASN A 221 10.64 -10.93 -21.53
N GLY A 222 10.33 -11.98 -22.30
CA GLY A 222 11.19 -13.14 -22.52
C GLY A 222 11.43 -13.99 -21.28
N GLY A 223 10.50 -13.95 -20.30
CA GLY A 223 10.61 -14.65 -19.02
C GLY A 223 11.55 -13.99 -18.01
N ASN A 224 12.06 -12.79 -18.30
CA ASN A 224 12.88 -12.03 -17.37
C ASN A 224 12.02 -11.42 -16.25
N THR A 225 12.64 -11.19 -15.10
CA THR A 225 12.01 -10.58 -13.92
C THR A 225 12.98 -9.59 -13.28
N LEU A 226 12.46 -8.54 -12.61
CA LEU A 226 13.27 -7.44 -12.05
C LEU A 226 13.43 -7.49 -10.53
N GLY A 227 12.40 -7.95 -9.82
CA GLY A 227 12.32 -7.87 -8.36
C GLY A 227 13.35 -8.72 -7.61
N ARG A 228 13.19 -8.75 -6.29
CA ARG A 228 14.17 -9.33 -5.36
C ARG A 228 14.28 -10.86 -5.42
N ALA A 229 13.27 -11.56 -5.91
CA ALA A 229 13.29 -13.01 -6.05
C ALA A 229 14.11 -13.45 -7.26
N PRO A 230 14.75 -14.63 -7.21
CA PRO A 230 15.56 -15.14 -8.33
C PRO A 230 14.72 -15.52 -9.56
N THR A 231 13.41 -15.72 -9.39
CA THR A 231 12.46 -16.11 -10.43
C THR A 231 11.14 -15.37 -10.21
N GLY A 232 10.49 -14.95 -11.30
CA GLY A 232 9.15 -14.39 -11.24
C GLY A 232 8.07 -15.48 -11.24
N LEU A 233 6.91 -15.13 -10.71
CA LEU A 233 5.70 -15.94 -10.72
C LEU A 233 5.02 -15.87 -12.09
N THR A 234 4.21 -16.87 -12.40
CA THR A 234 3.45 -16.96 -13.67
C THR A 234 1.97 -17.16 -13.36
N GLU A 235 1.10 -17.07 -14.36
CA GLU A 235 -0.32 -17.36 -14.17
C GLU A 235 -0.58 -18.80 -13.68
N ASN A 236 0.40 -19.69 -13.90
CA ASN A 236 0.36 -21.10 -13.51
C ASN A 236 0.98 -21.37 -12.13
N SER A 237 1.60 -20.37 -11.50
CA SER A 237 2.18 -20.53 -10.16
C SER A 237 1.10 -20.97 -9.16
N THR A 238 1.44 -21.97 -8.36
CA THR A 238 0.59 -22.56 -7.33
C THR A 238 0.44 -21.62 -6.13
N GLU A 239 -0.59 -21.87 -5.32
CA GLU A 239 -0.80 -21.14 -4.06
C GLU A 239 0.46 -21.16 -3.17
N ALA A 240 1.07 -22.34 -3.03
CA ALA A 240 2.27 -22.53 -2.21
C ALA A 240 3.49 -21.75 -2.74
N GLU A 241 3.62 -21.57 -4.06
CA GLU A 241 4.69 -20.75 -4.64
C GLU A 241 4.47 -19.26 -4.38
N VAL A 242 3.22 -18.79 -4.49
CA VAL A 242 2.86 -17.41 -4.18
C VAL A 242 3.05 -17.13 -2.68
N ASP A 243 2.58 -18.02 -1.80
CA ASP A 243 2.75 -17.90 -0.36
C ASP A 243 4.22 -17.93 0.05
N ALA A 244 5.05 -18.75 -0.61
CA ALA A 244 6.49 -18.80 -0.36
C ALA A 244 7.20 -17.52 -0.80
N TYR A 245 6.79 -16.91 -1.91
CA TYR A 245 7.28 -15.60 -2.34
C TYR A 245 6.91 -14.52 -1.30
N LEU A 246 5.62 -14.40 -0.97
CA LEU A 246 5.08 -13.41 -0.04
C LEU A 246 5.63 -13.59 1.39
N SER A 247 5.92 -14.82 1.80
CA SER A 247 6.41 -15.11 3.15
C SER A 247 7.91 -14.90 3.33
N ASN A 248 8.66 -14.71 2.24
CA ASN A 248 10.11 -14.54 2.31
C ASN A 248 10.47 -13.05 2.45
N PRO A 249 10.99 -12.59 3.60
CA PRO A 249 11.33 -11.18 3.82
C PRO A 249 12.50 -10.67 2.97
N GLN A 250 13.23 -11.55 2.26
CA GLN A 250 14.20 -11.13 1.25
C GLN A 250 13.52 -10.77 -0.07
N PHE A 251 12.36 -11.35 -0.36
CA PHE A 251 11.61 -11.12 -1.59
C PHE A 251 10.52 -10.06 -1.39
N TYR A 252 9.79 -10.14 -0.27
CA TYR A 252 8.76 -9.19 0.13
C TYR A 252 9.05 -8.70 1.57
N PRO A 253 9.83 -7.61 1.73
CA PRO A 253 10.31 -7.18 3.04
C PRO A 253 9.21 -6.65 3.96
N VAL A 254 9.49 -6.69 5.27
CA VAL A 254 8.60 -6.13 6.31
C VAL A 254 8.56 -4.60 6.20
N GLY A 255 7.38 -4.03 6.44
CA GLY A 255 7.12 -2.59 6.36
C GLY A 255 6.97 -2.09 4.94
N MET A 256 6.78 -2.99 3.96
CA MET A 256 6.70 -2.64 2.56
C MET A 256 5.42 -3.18 1.91
N PHE A 257 5.00 -2.50 0.84
CA PHE A 257 3.89 -2.85 -0.04
C PHE A 257 4.27 -2.47 -1.48
N ASP A 258 3.92 -3.31 -2.46
CA ASP A 258 4.11 -2.96 -3.88
C ASP A 258 2.96 -2.06 -4.32
N ASP A 259 3.26 -0.78 -4.50
CA ASP A 259 2.30 0.25 -4.90
C ASP A 259 2.14 0.36 -6.42
N THR A 260 2.64 -0.62 -7.17
CA THR A 260 2.54 -0.71 -8.63
C THR A 260 1.97 -2.07 -9.06
N PHE A 261 1.26 -2.09 -10.19
CA PHE A 261 0.69 -3.31 -10.79
C PHE A 261 1.39 -3.66 -12.11
N ASP A 262 2.71 -3.54 -12.12
CA ASP A 262 3.55 -3.68 -13.31
C ASP A 262 4.25 -5.05 -13.43
N GLY A 263 4.08 -5.92 -12.43
CA GLY A 263 4.70 -7.24 -12.38
C GLY A 263 6.19 -7.24 -12.03
N ASN A 264 6.77 -6.12 -11.60
CA ASN A 264 8.19 -6.05 -11.27
C ASN A 264 8.49 -6.65 -9.90
N GLY A 265 7.58 -6.52 -8.93
CA GLY A 265 7.78 -6.98 -7.56
C GLY A 265 8.76 -6.09 -6.81
N ASP A 266 8.45 -4.80 -6.76
CA ASP A 266 9.26 -3.77 -6.12
C ASP A 266 8.50 -3.17 -4.93
N PRO A 267 8.37 -3.92 -3.82
CA PRO A 267 7.66 -3.42 -2.65
C PRO A 267 8.40 -2.22 -2.04
N MET A 268 7.66 -1.13 -1.89
CA MET A 268 8.11 0.13 -1.36
C MET A 268 7.81 0.25 0.12
N HIS A 269 8.69 0.93 0.85
CA HIS A 269 8.50 1.15 2.27
C HIS A 269 7.25 1.99 2.53
N ASN A 270 6.41 1.57 3.48
CA ASN A 270 5.21 2.29 3.89
C ASN A 270 5.57 3.73 4.28
N MET A 271 5.11 4.70 3.51
CA MET A 271 5.40 6.11 3.76
C MET A 271 4.46 6.69 4.84
N PRO A 272 4.90 7.67 5.64
CA PRO A 272 3.98 8.40 6.50
C PRO A 272 2.99 9.22 5.68
N LEU A 273 1.79 9.43 6.23
CA LEU A 273 0.71 10.26 5.67
C LEU A 273 0.39 11.50 6.53
N PHE A 274 1.33 11.98 7.34
CA PHE A 274 1.26 13.30 7.97
C PHE A 274 1.87 14.39 7.07
N GLU A 275 1.54 15.67 7.32
CA GLU A 275 2.08 16.84 6.58
C GLU A 275 2.03 16.65 5.05
N GLN A 276 0.91 16.13 4.54
CA GLN A 276 0.76 15.82 3.11
C GLN A 276 0.67 17.07 2.22
N ASP A 277 0.58 18.25 2.81
CA ASP A 277 0.73 19.54 2.16
C ASP A 277 2.15 19.79 1.63
N LEU A 278 3.15 19.06 2.16
CA LEU A 278 4.56 19.16 1.75
C LEU A 278 5.05 17.92 0.98
N ALA A 279 4.22 16.88 0.84
CA ALA A 279 4.64 15.55 0.38
C ALA A 279 4.49 15.31 -1.13
N GLY A 280 3.88 16.24 -1.88
CA GLY A 280 3.68 16.09 -3.32
C GLY A 280 4.97 16.22 -4.13
N PRO A 281 5.08 15.56 -5.31
CA PRO A 281 4.10 14.64 -5.89
C PRO A 281 4.06 13.27 -5.19
N PHE A 282 2.95 12.55 -5.34
CA PHE A 282 2.61 11.29 -4.67
C PHE A 282 2.89 10.05 -5.54
N GLY A 283 2.92 8.88 -4.89
CA GLY A 283 3.45 7.62 -5.44
C GLY A 283 4.95 7.52 -5.20
N SER A 284 5.49 6.30 -5.05
CA SER A 284 6.92 6.10 -4.79
C SER A 284 7.81 6.62 -5.93
N GLU A 285 7.27 6.72 -7.13
CA GLU A 285 7.86 7.29 -8.33
C GLU A 285 7.56 8.78 -8.55
N GLY A 286 6.68 9.38 -7.73
CA GLY A 286 6.29 10.79 -7.82
C GLY A 286 5.49 11.14 -9.08
N ALA A 287 4.71 10.22 -9.63
CA ALA A 287 3.97 10.43 -10.88
C ALA A 287 2.62 11.15 -10.70
N ILE A 288 2.10 11.27 -9.49
CA ILE A 288 0.75 11.77 -9.25
C ILE A 288 0.79 13.10 -8.53
N ALA A 289 0.34 14.17 -9.18
CA ALA A 289 0.40 15.51 -8.62
C ALA A 289 -0.56 15.68 -7.43
N ARG A 290 -1.77 15.12 -7.50
CA ARG A 290 -2.82 15.36 -6.49
C ARG A 290 -3.08 14.17 -5.58
N LEU A 291 -3.18 14.43 -4.28
CA LEU A 291 -3.42 13.38 -3.28
C LEU A 291 -4.76 12.65 -3.49
N ASP A 292 -5.82 13.35 -3.91
CA ASP A 292 -7.10 12.70 -4.22
C ASP A 292 -7.00 11.76 -5.44
N ASN A 293 -6.19 12.10 -6.43
CA ASN A 293 -5.93 11.24 -7.58
C ASN A 293 -5.11 10.01 -7.17
N PHE A 294 -4.12 10.19 -6.29
CA PHE A 294 -3.35 9.09 -5.72
C PHE A 294 -4.25 8.15 -4.91
N GLY A 295 -5.08 8.70 -4.02
CA GLY A 295 -6.08 7.93 -3.28
C GLY A 295 -7.03 7.16 -4.20
N ASN A 296 -7.48 7.77 -5.31
CA ASN A 296 -8.29 7.07 -6.30
C ASN A 296 -7.55 5.88 -6.92
N LEU A 297 -6.27 6.05 -7.32
CA LEU A 297 -5.47 4.94 -7.85
C LEU A 297 -5.30 3.81 -6.82
N VAL A 298 -5.04 4.16 -5.55
CA VAL A 298 -4.91 3.18 -4.46
C VAL A 298 -6.20 2.35 -4.32
N TYR A 299 -7.36 3.00 -4.18
CA TYR A 299 -8.62 2.28 -4.01
C TYR A 299 -9.04 1.49 -5.24
N THR A 300 -8.83 2.04 -6.43
CA THR A 300 -9.31 1.43 -7.67
C THR A 300 -8.34 0.38 -8.22
N GLY A 301 -7.03 0.48 -7.99
CA GLY A 301 -6.03 -0.43 -8.56
C GLY A 301 -5.31 -1.30 -7.54
N LEU A 302 -4.96 -0.76 -6.36
CA LEU A 302 -4.12 -1.46 -5.38
C LEU A 302 -4.94 -2.27 -4.37
N PHE A 303 -6.05 -1.71 -3.88
CA PHE A 303 -6.96 -2.40 -2.97
C PHE A 303 -7.97 -3.30 -3.68
N ASP A 304 -8.17 -3.11 -4.99
CA ASP A 304 -8.94 -4.01 -5.83
C ASP A 304 -8.31 -4.13 -7.24
N PRO A 305 -7.25 -4.93 -7.41
CA PRO A 305 -6.60 -5.10 -8.70
C PRO A 305 -7.50 -5.71 -9.78
N THR A 306 -8.67 -6.25 -9.44
CA THR A 306 -9.59 -6.84 -10.44
C THR A 306 -10.11 -5.82 -11.46
N THR A 307 -10.04 -4.53 -11.15
CA THR A 307 -10.34 -3.43 -12.08
C THR A 307 -9.37 -3.38 -13.27
N LEU A 308 -8.16 -3.92 -13.14
CA LEU A 308 -7.17 -4.00 -14.21
C LEU A 308 -7.65 -4.87 -15.38
N THR A 309 -8.64 -5.74 -15.13
CA THR A 309 -9.27 -6.59 -16.16
C THR A 309 -10.29 -5.84 -17.04
N THR A 310 -10.75 -4.66 -16.60
CA THR A 310 -11.73 -3.83 -17.32
C THR A 310 -11.11 -3.20 -18.57
N PRO A 311 -11.93 -2.68 -19.53
CA PRO A 311 -11.38 -1.96 -20.67
C PRO A 311 -10.49 -0.77 -20.30
N GLY A 312 -10.85 -0.02 -19.25
CA GLY A 312 -10.05 1.12 -18.76
C GLY A 312 -8.74 0.66 -18.13
N GLY A 313 -8.79 -0.36 -17.27
CA GLY A 313 -7.60 -0.96 -16.66
C GLY A 313 -6.62 -1.53 -17.68
N ARG A 314 -7.13 -2.27 -18.67
CA ARG A 314 -6.33 -2.80 -19.79
C ARG A 314 -5.69 -1.70 -20.63
N ALA A 315 -6.43 -0.62 -20.91
CA ALA A 315 -5.89 0.53 -21.64
C ALA A 315 -4.77 1.21 -20.84
N PHE A 316 -4.91 1.30 -19.51
CA PHE A 316 -3.88 1.84 -18.64
C PHE A 316 -2.63 0.96 -18.60
N LEU A 317 -2.78 -0.35 -18.41
CA LEU A 317 -1.68 -1.30 -18.46
C LEU A 317 -0.97 -1.29 -19.82
N MET A 318 -1.70 -1.20 -20.93
CA MET A 318 -1.11 -1.05 -22.26
C MET A 318 -0.29 0.24 -22.38
N LYS A 319 -0.77 1.35 -21.80
CA LYS A 319 -0.06 2.63 -21.82
C LYS A 319 1.25 2.56 -21.04
N LEU A 320 1.29 1.85 -19.91
CA LEU A 320 2.49 1.74 -19.07
C LEU A 320 3.47 0.67 -19.55
N GLY A 321 2.98 -0.53 -19.84
CA GLY A 321 3.79 -1.74 -20.07
C GLY A 321 3.67 -2.33 -21.48
N GLY A 322 2.90 -1.72 -22.38
CA GLY A 322 2.70 -2.25 -23.74
C GLY A 322 2.19 -3.69 -23.74
N ALA A 323 2.89 -4.57 -24.46
CA ALA A 323 2.54 -5.99 -24.54
C ALA A 323 2.58 -6.70 -23.16
N ALA A 324 3.54 -6.35 -22.30
CA ALA A 324 3.63 -6.91 -20.96
C ALA A 324 2.44 -6.51 -20.10
N GLY A 325 1.98 -5.26 -20.20
CA GLY A 325 0.78 -4.80 -19.50
C GLY A 325 -0.50 -5.55 -19.91
N ILE A 326 -0.67 -5.82 -21.20
CA ILE A 326 -1.80 -6.63 -21.68
C ILE A 326 -1.68 -8.08 -21.22
N GLU A 327 -0.47 -8.65 -21.24
CA GLU A 327 -0.22 -10.00 -20.73
C GLU A 327 -0.60 -10.12 -19.25
N ILE A 328 -0.20 -9.16 -18.39
CA ILE A 328 -0.61 -9.13 -16.97
C ILE A 328 -2.13 -9.21 -16.83
N ALA A 329 -2.88 -8.42 -17.61
CA ALA A 329 -4.34 -8.43 -17.53
C ALA A 329 -4.95 -9.76 -18.02
N ASP A 330 -4.41 -10.35 -19.07
CA ASP A 330 -4.85 -11.64 -19.61
C ASP A 330 -4.55 -12.78 -18.65
N ASP A 331 -3.34 -12.81 -18.09
CA ASP A 331 -2.90 -13.76 -17.09
C ASP A 331 -3.70 -13.64 -15.81
N TYR A 332 -4.00 -12.42 -15.38
CA TYR A 332 -4.79 -12.23 -14.20
C TYR A 332 -6.22 -12.76 -14.36
N VAL A 333 -6.85 -12.59 -15.53
CA VAL A 333 -8.15 -13.21 -15.83
C VAL A 333 -8.07 -14.74 -15.71
N LYS A 334 -6.98 -15.38 -16.19
CA LYS A 334 -6.77 -16.83 -16.03
C LYS A 334 -6.63 -17.21 -14.55
N VAL A 335 -5.87 -16.44 -13.76
CA VAL A 335 -5.69 -16.68 -12.32
C VAL A 335 -7.00 -16.59 -11.57
N LEU A 336 -7.79 -15.53 -11.81
CA LEU A 336 -9.11 -15.35 -11.21
C LEU A 336 -10.06 -16.50 -11.57
N ALA A 337 -10.07 -16.93 -12.83
CA ALA A 337 -10.87 -18.06 -13.28
C ALA A 337 -10.42 -19.40 -12.63
N ALA A 338 -9.11 -19.66 -12.59
CA ALA A 338 -8.54 -20.88 -12.01
C ALA A 338 -8.81 -21.00 -10.50
N THR A 339 -8.94 -19.87 -9.82
CA THR A 339 -9.19 -19.79 -8.37
C THR A 339 -10.68 -19.63 -8.03
N GLY A 340 -11.55 -19.54 -9.04
CA GLY A 340 -13.01 -19.46 -8.86
C GLY A 340 -13.52 -18.08 -8.41
N VAL A 341 -12.74 -17.02 -8.61
CA VAL A 341 -13.14 -15.65 -8.29
C VAL A 341 -14.15 -15.14 -9.33
N THR A 342 -15.26 -14.57 -8.87
CA THR A 342 -16.37 -14.11 -9.72
C THR A 342 -17.01 -12.82 -9.19
N GLY A 343 -17.77 -12.12 -10.04
CA GLY A 343 -18.52 -10.91 -9.64
C GLY A 343 -17.64 -9.68 -9.37
N TYR A 344 -16.49 -9.62 -10.04
CA TYR A 344 -15.54 -8.51 -10.01
C TYR A 344 -15.74 -7.57 -11.23
N PRO A 345 -15.30 -6.29 -11.18
CA PRO A 345 -14.62 -5.65 -10.06
C PRO A 345 -15.53 -5.40 -8.85
N TYR A 346 -14.91 -5.26 -7.69
CA TYR A 346 -15.60 -5.11 -6.40
C TYR A 346 -15.68 -3.67 -5.93
N VAL A 347 -14.73 -2.84 -6.34
CA VAL A 347 -14.70 -1.42 -5.99
C VAL A 347 -15.96 -0.71 -6.48
N ILE A 348 -16.55 0.09 -5.60
CA ILE A 348 -17.70 0.95 -5.87
C ILE A 348 -17.15 2.28 -6.36
N ALA A 349 -17.16 2.43 -7.68
CA ALA A 349 -16.66 3.62 -8.37
C ALA A 349 -17.58 3.98 -9.56
N ALA A 350 -17.60 5.26 -9.92
CA ALA A 350 -18.28 5.74 -11.10
C ALA A 350 -17.36 5.66 -12.33
N PRO A 351 -17.88 5.33 -13.53
CA PRO A 351 -17.12 5.46 -14.77
C PRO A 351 -16.65 6.90 -14.98
N SER A 352 -15.41 7.05 -15.44
CA SER A 352 -14.86 8.33 -15.91
C SER A 352 -14.61 8.26 -17.41
N ALA A 353 -15.00 9.31 -18.13
CA ALA A 353 -14.69 9.45 -19.55
C ALA A 353 -13.19 9.70 -19.82
N ALA A 354 -12.42 10.00 -18.76
CA ALA A 354 -11.00 10.31 -18.81
C ALA A 354 -10.11 9.11 -18.46
N ALA A 355 -10.35 7.94 -19.06
CA ALA A 355 -9.48 6.79 -18.81
C ALA A 355 -8.01 7.09 -19.18
N GLY A 356 -7.09 6.74 -18.29
CA GLY A 356 -5.64 6.91 -18.48
C GLY A 356 -5.10 8.32 -18.20
N THR A 357 -5.92 9.24 -17.70
CA THR A 357 -5.48 10.49 -17.09
C THR A 357 -5.11 10.28 -15.62
N GLU A 358 -4.48 11.28 -14.99
CA GLU A 358 -4.13 11.21 -13.55
C GLU A 358 -5.36 11.05 -12.65
N ASP A 359 -6.50 11.69 -12.98
CA ASP A 359 -7.71 11.67 -12.15
C ASP A 359 -8.48 10.35 -12.22
N ALA A 360 -8.40 9.62 -13.33
CA ALA A 360 -9.01 8.32 -13.48
C ALA A 360 -8.11 7.37 -14.29
N PRO A 361 -6.97 6.92 -13.73
CA PRO A 361 -6.00 6.10 -14.46
C PRO A 361 -6.66 4.86 -15.07
N LEU A 362 -7.51 4.18 -14.30
CA LEU A 362 -8.23 2.97 -14.71
C LEU A 362 -9.60 3.26 -15.35
N GLY A 363 -9.94 4.53 -15.62
CA GLY A 363 -11.23 4.92 -16.20
C GLY A 363 -12.40 4.88 -15.23
N ILE A 364 -12.13 4.83 -13.92
CA ILE A 364 -13.12 4.85 -12.85
C ILE A 364 -12.65 5.75 -11.71
N ARG A 365 -13.61 6.30 -10.95
CA ARG A 365 -13.33 7.18 -9.81
C ARG A 365 -14.24 6.89 -8.63
N VAL A 366 -13.66 6.77 -7.43
CA VAL A 366 -14.40 6.64 -6.17
C VAL A 366 -14.99 8.00 -5.73
N ASP A 367 -15.81 8.03 -4.68
CA ASP A 367 -16.50 9.24 -4.22
C ASP A 367 -15.52 10.36 -3.81
N ASP A 368 -15.51 11.45 -4.60
CA ASP A 368 -14.69 12.63 -4.37
C ASP A 368 -14.93 13.30 -3.02
N THR A 369 -16.17 13.25 -2.51
CA THR A 369 -16.49 13.83 -1.20
C THR A 369 -15.66 13.16 -0.11
N LYS A 370 -15.50 11.84 -0.21
CA LYS A 370 -14.72 11.04 0.74
C LYS A 370 -13.22 11.23 0.54
N LEU A 371 -12.75 11.32 -0.71
CA LEU A 371 -11.35 11.61 -1.00
C LEU A 371 -10.94 13.00 -0.48
N PHE A 372 -11.75 14.04 -0.71
CA PHE A 372 -11.47 15.39 -0.22
C PHE A 372 -11.54 15.48 1.30
N ALA A 373 -12.51 14.80 1.92
CA ALA A 373 -12.58 14.67 3.37
C ALA A 373 -11.31 14.02 3.94
N MET A 374 -10.85 12.91 3.34
CA MET A 374 -9.62 12.23 3.72
C MET A 374 -8.40 13.15 3.62
N ASN A 375 -8.27 13.90 2.51
CA ASN A 375 -7.16 14.85 2.35
C ASN A 375 -7.18 15.95 3.43
N ALA A 376 -8.37 16.47 3.76
CA ALA A 376 -8.51 17.47 4.82
C ALA A 376 -8.13 16.93 6.20
N PHE A 377 -8.37 15.64 6.45
CA PHE A 377 -7.90 14.97 7.66
C PHE A 377 -6.38 14.78 7.66
N LEU A 378 -5.79 14.28 6.58
CA LEU A 378 -4.35 14.04 6.48
C LEU A 378 -3.54 15.34 6.60
N ALA A 379 -4.05 16.45 6.08
CA ALA A 379 -3.44 17.78 6.22
C ALA A 379 -3.42 18.31 7.67
N GLN A 380 -4.13 17.68 8.60
CA GLN A 380 -4.15 18.04 10.03
C GLN A 380 -3.28 17.13 10.88
N LEU A 381 -2.76 16.02 10.32
CA LEU A 381 -1.96 15.07 11.07
C LEU A 381 -0.56 15.65 11.32
N PRO A 382 -0.14 15.78 12.59
CA PRO A 382 1.14 16.37 12.90
C PRO A 382 2.28 15.40 12.62
N ALA A 383 3.42 15.92 12.17
CA ALA A 383 4.66 15.16 12.20
C ALA A 383 5.03 14.76 13.64
N PRO A 384 5.60 13.57 13.87
CA PRO A 384 6.15 13.18 15.17
C PRO A 384 7.17 14.20 15.68
N ALA A 385 7.22 14.37 17.00
CA ALA A 385 8.28 15.15 17.62
C ALA A 385 9.66 14.54 17.26
N GLY A 386 10.55 15.37 16.71
CA GLY A 386 11.91 14.94 16.38
C GLY A 386 12.70 14.53 17.64
N THR A 387 13.64 13.61 17.48
CA THR A 387 14.51 13.11 18.57
C THR A 387 15.70 14.03 18.87
N GLY A 388 15.72 15.25 18.32
CA GLY A 388 16.84 16.18 18.32
C GLY A 388 17.80 15.97 17.14
N GLY A 389 18.79 16.86 16.98
CA GLY A 389 19.85 16.70 15.97
C GLY A 389 19.50 17.17 14.54
N SER A 390 18.33 17.75 14.31
CA SER A 390 17.93 18.30 13.00
C SER A 390 18.92 19.34 12.47
N ASP A 391 19.50 20.17 13.36
CA ASP A 391 20.53 21.14 12.98
C ASP A 391 21.81 20.47 12.45
N ARG A 392 22.24 19.39 13.12
CA ARG A 392 23.38 18.59 12.67
C ARG A 392 23.07 17.89 11.35
N GLY A 393 21.85 17.37 11.19
CA GLY A 393 21.38 16.77 9.93
C GLY A 393 21.41 17.79 8.79
N ARG A 394 20.86 18.99 9.02
CA ARG A 394 20.88 20.11 8.07
C ARG A 394 22.31 20.53 7.70
N GLN A 395 23.19 20.65 8.70
CA GLN A 395 24.60 20.96 8.46
C GLN A 395 25.26 19.88 7.61
N LEU A 396 25.07 18.61 7.94
CA LEU A 396 25.62 17.50 7.16
C LEU A 396 25.11 17.57 5.71
N PHE A 397 23.79 17.64 5.51
CA PHE A 397 23.15 17.68 4.19
C PHE A 397 23.73 18.78 3.28
N ARG A 398 23.93 19.98 3.83
CA ARG A 398 24.54 21.11 3.09
C ARG A 398 26.04 20.92 2.87
N THR A 399 26.78 20.55 3.90
CA THR A 399 28.25 20.47 3.84
C THR A 399 28.77 19.29 3.03
N THR A 400 28.00 18.20 2.92
CA THR A 400 28.28 17.10 1.99
C THR A 400 27.71 17.34 0.60
N ASN A 401 27.21 18.55 0.34
CA ASN A 401 26.69 18.98 -0.96
C ASN A 401 25.54 18.11 -1.46
N CYS A 402 24.67 17.60 -0.55
CA CYS A 402 23.50 16.84 -0.94
C CYS A 402 22.47 17.69 -1.70
N THR A 403 22.51 19.01 -1.53
CA THR A 403 21.65 19.98 -2.24
C THR A 403 22.00 20.17 -3.71
N SER A 404 23.12 19.62 -4.20
CA SER A 404 23.53 19.81 -5.61
C SER A 404 22.81 18.94 -6.62
N CYS A 405 22.05 17.94 -6.14
CA CYS A 405 21.24 17.03 -6.92
C CYS A 405 19.79 17.17 -6.48
#